data_AF-A0A962JYN6-F1
#
_entry.id   AF-A0A962JYN6-F1
#
_cell.length_a   1.000
_cell.length_b   1.000
_cell.length_c   1.000
_cell.angle_alpha   90.00
_cell.angle_beta   90.00
_cell.angle_gamma   90.00
#
_symmetry.space_group_name_H-M   'P 1'
#
loop_
_entity.id
_entity.type
_entity.pdbx_description
1 polymer ?
#
loop_
_entity_poly.entity_id
_entity_poly.type
_entity_poly.pdbx_seq_one_letter_code
_entity_poly.pdbx_strand_id
1 'polypeptide(L)'
;MSRHRPTNMTCAERGNRGFTLFELVVFILVVSIVFSVGMRRFQSYPGEAERANFLAITSQLKAAVNLQMMNAIAGASWQELGRLENSNPMNLLLETPTNYVGEFALVDEISMPRRSWYFDSFNGQLVYLANDNRYLFSALGDGSSTLSSIRFRIAMRYADEEPGQAPQGLGIDANTVTGLNSSALRGADREGSPSSGRKWQGLVLEEVTPYNWQRSEIELPNGVASR
;
A
#
# COMPACT_ATOMS: atom_id res chain seq x y z
N MET A 1 83.27 -26.02 -40.24
CA MET A 1 82.54 -27.25 -39.85
C MET A 1 81.92 -26.99 -38.48
N SER A 2 80.67 -26.52 -38.45
CA SER A 2 79.46 -27.30 -38.18
C SER A 2 79.37 -27.84 -36.74
N ARG A 3 78.50 -27.24 -35.93
CA ARG A 3 77.24 -27.87 -35.49
C ARG A 3 76.40 -26.87 -34.68
N HIS A 4 75.28 -26.44 -35.26
CA HIS A 4 74.12 -25.97 -34.50
C HIS A 4 73.60 -27.10 -33.61
N ARG A 5 73.32 -26.81 -32.34
CA ARG A 5 72.42 -27.60 -31.50
C ARG A 5 71.14 -26.79 -31.28
N PRO A 6 69.96 -27.30 -31.68
CA PRO A 6 68.70 -26.73 -31.22
C PRO A 6 68.40 -27.25 -29.80
N THR A 7 68.21 -26.35 -28.84
CA THR A 7 67.59 -26.68 -27.56
C THR A 7 66.08 -26.59 -27.71
N ASN A 8 65.44 -27.74 -27.52
CA ASN A 8 64.02 -27.99 -27.68
C ASN A 8 63.17 -27.02 -26.86
N MET A 9 62.18 -26.40 -27.51
CA MET A 9 61.05 -25.76 -26.84
C MET A 9 60.24 -26.86 -26.16
N THR A 10 60.33 -26.95 -24.83
CA THR A 10 59.37 -27.72 -24.04
C THR A 10 58.03 -27.01 -24.10
N CYS A 11 57.17 -27.44 -25.01
CA CYS A 11 55.76 -27.09 -24.98
C CYS A 11 55.17 -27.73 -23.71
N ALA A 12 54.91 -26.91 -22.69
CA ALA A 12 54.19 -27.36 -21.51
C ALA A 12 52.72 -27.56 -21.91
N GLU A 13 52.36 -28.79 -22.27
CA GLU A 13 50.97 -29.21 -22.37
C GLU A 13 50.33 -29.08 -20.99
N ARG A 14 49.59 -27.99 -20.77
CA ARG A 14 48.65 -27.89 -19.65
C ARG A 14 47.50 -28.84 -19.96
N GLY A 15 47.60 -30.06 -19.44
CA GLY A 15 46.52 -31.04 -19.50
C GLY A 15 45.24 -30.43 -18.95
N ASN A 16 44.23 -30.33 -19.81
CA ASN A 16 42.90 -29.86 -19.45
C ASN A 16 42.26 -30.94 -18.56
N ARG A 17 42.38 -30.77 -17.24
CA ARG A 17 41.74 -31.67 -16.27
C ARG A 17 40.24 -31.39 -16.30
N GLY A 18 39.51 -32.23 -17.03
CA GLY A 18 38.05 -32.22 -17.02
C GLY A 18 37.51 -32.48 -15.61
N PHE A 19 36.34 -31.91 -15.35
CA PHE A 19 35.63 -31.98 -14.08
C PHE A 19 35.30 -33.43 -13.70
N THR A 20 35.55 -33.83 -12.46
CA THR A 20 35.25 -35.21 -12.01
C THR A 20 33.79 -35.34 -11.57
N LEU A 21 33.19 -36.53 -11.71
CA LEU A 21 31.81 -36.79 -11.26
C LEU A 21 31.65 -36.55 -9.75
N PHE A 22 32.69 -36.85 -8.96
CA PHE A 22 32.73 -36.57 -7.53
C PHE A 22 32.69 -35.06 -7.23
N GLU A 23 33.49 -34.27 -7.95
CA GLU A 23 33.51 -32.82 -7.81
C GLU A 23 32.15 -32.19 -8.15
N LEU A 24 31.43 -32.73 -9.13
CA LEU A 24 30.06 -32.32 -9.45
C LEU A 24 29.09 -32.60 -8.30
N VAL A 25 29.14 -33.79 -7.72
CA VAL A 25 28.26 -34.15 -6.61
C VAL A 25 28.52 -33.26 -5.40
N VAL A 26 29.80 -33.05 -5.04
CA VAL A 26 30.18 -32.16 -3.93
C VAL A 26 29.72 -30.73 -4.21
N PHE A 27 29.92 -30.23 -5.43
CA PHE A 27 29.47 -28.89 -5.82
C PHE A 27 27.95 -28.73 -5.69
N ILE A 28 27.16 -29.68 -6.18
CA ILE A 28 25.69 -29.66 -6.08
C ILE A 28 25.25 -29.69 -4.60
N LEU A 29 25.91 -30.47 -3.75
CA LEU A 29 25.61 -30.51 -2.31
C LEU A 29 25.89 -29.17 -1.63
N VAL A 30 27.05 -28.57 -1.91
CA VAL A 30 27.42 -27.25 -1.36
C VAL A 30 26.43 -26.17 -1.83
N VAL A 31 26.13 -26.13 -3.13
CA VAL A 31 25.16 -25.18 -3.69
C VAL A 31 23.77 -25.39 -3.08
N SER A 32 23.34 -26.63 -2.87
CA SER A 32 22.03 -26.95 -2.28
C SER A 32 21.92 -26.47 -0.82
N ILE A 33 23.00 -26.62 -0.03
CA ILE A 33 23.05 -26.12 1.36
C ILE A 33 22.99 -24.59 1.36
N VAL A 34 23.81 -23.93 0.55
CA VAL A 34 23.83 -22.46 0.43
C VAL A 34 22.47 -21.94 -0.03
N PHE A 35 21.86 -22.57 -1.04
CA PHE A 35 20.53 -22.21 -1.55
C PHE A 35 19.44 -22.39 -0.49
N SER A 36 19.45 -23.51 0.25
CA SER A 36 18.49 -23.77 1.35
C SER A 36 18.57 -22.72 2.46
N VAL A 37 19.79 -22.32 2.85
CA VAL A 37 20.00 -21.25 3.83
C VAL A 37 19.56 -19.89 3.26
N GLY A 38 19.92 -19.59 2.01
CA GLY A 38 19.52 -18.35 1.34
C GLY A 38 18.01 -18.21 1.19
N MET A 39 17.31 -19.28 0.84
CA MET A 39 15.86 -19.27 0.61
C MET A 39 15.07 -18.88 1.87
N ARG A 40 15.54 -19.27 3.06
CA ARG A 40 14.91 -18.87 4.34
C ARG A 40 14.89 -17.35 4.54
N ARG A 41 15.88 -16.63 4.01
CA ARG A 41 15.93 -15.16 4.09
C ARG A 41 14.94 -14.47 3.15
N PHE A 42 14.57 -15.12 2.04
CA PHE A 42 13.66 -14.55 1.04
C PHE A 42 12.17 -14.63 1.43
N GLN A 43 11.80 -15.45 2.43
CA GLN A 43 10.40 -15.65 2.81
C GLN A 43 9.74 -14.43 3.47
N SER A 44 10.50 -13.43 3.93
CA SER A 44 9.95 -12.18 4.50
C SER A 44 9.71 -11.07 3.47
N TYR A 45 10.10 -11.24 2.21
CA TYR A 45 9.94 -10.21 1.18
C TYR A 45 8.52 -10.06 0.58
N PRO A 46 7.69 -11.14 0.46
CA PRO A 46 6.37 -11.00 -0.16
C PRO A 46 5.41 -10.09 0.62
N GLY A 47 5.46 -10.09 1.95
CA GLY A 47 4.56 -9.29 2.81
C GLY A 47 4.90 -7.79 2.77
N GLU A 48 6.19 -7.44 2.81
CA GLU A 48 6.61 -6.03 2.73
C GLU A 48 6.34 -5.42 1.34
N ALA A 49 6.52 -6.20 0.28
CA ALA A 49 6.17 -5.77 -1.08
C ALA A 49 4.66 -5.52 -1.22
N GLU A 50 3.84 -6.40 -0.64
CA GLU A 50 2.39 -6.25 -0.61
C GLU A 50 1.98 -4.96 0.14
N ARG A 51 2.52 -4.76 1.35
CA ARG A 51 2.28 -3.56 2.15
C ARG A 51 2.71 -2.29 1.42
N ALA A 52 3.88 -2.29 0.78
CA ALA A 52 4.36 -1.13 0.03
C ALA A 52 3.44 -0.78 -1.16
N ASN A 53 2.99 -1.79 -1.91
CA ASN A 53 2.03 -1.59 -3.01
C ASN A 53 0.68 -1.05 -2.49
N PHE A 54 0.16 -1.64 -1.41
CA PHE A 54 -1.06 -1.18 -0.77
C PHE A 54 -0.98 0.28 -0.32
N LEU A 55 0.11 0.68 0.35
CA LEU A 55 0.32 2.05 0.81
C LEU A 55 0.46 3.03 -0.36
N ALA A 56 1.13 2.63 -1.44
CA ALA A 56 1.28 3.45 -2.64
C ALA A 56 -0.08 3.75 -3.28
N ILE A 57 -0.92 2.73 -3.48
CA ILE A 57 -2.28 2.88 -4.03
C ILE A 57 -3.15 3.73 -3.11
N THR A 58 -3.12 3.46 -1.80
CA THR A 58 -3.89 4.24 -0.80
C THR A 58 -3.49 5.71 -0.82
N SER A 59 -2.21 6.02 -0.95
CA SER A 59 -1.71 7.40 -1.08
C SER A 59 -2.22 8.08 -2.35
N GLN A 60 -2.21 7.38 -3.48
CA GLN A 60 -2.75 7.88 -4.75
C GLN A 60 -4.25 8.16 -4.65
N LEU A 61 -5.02 7.27 -4.03
CA LEU A 61 -6.45 7.46 -3.80
C LEU A 61 -6.73 8.68 -2.91
N LYS A 62 -5.99 8.84 -1.80
CA LYS A 62 -6.10 10.02 -0.93
C LYS A 62 -5.79 11.31 -1.69
N ALA A 63 -4.75 11.31 -2.53
CA ALA A 63 -4.42 12.45 -3.38
C ALA A 63 -5.52 12.76 -4.42
N ALA A 64 -6.09 11.73 -5.07
CA ALA A 64 -7.16 11.89 -6.04
C ALA A 64 -8.44 12.47 -5.40
N VAL A 65 -8.86 11.96 -4.24
CA VAL A 65 -9.99 12.51 -3.48
C VAL A 65 -9.76 13.98 -3.12
N ASN A 66 -8.55 14.34 -2.68
CA ASN A 66 -8.20 15.73 -2.38
C ASN A 66 -8.24 16.63 -3.62
N LEU A 67 -7.79 16.15 -4.78
CA LEU A 67 -7.88 16.91 -6.04
C LEU A 67 -9.33 17.14 -6.45
N GLN A 68 -10.21 16.14 -6.32
CA GLN A 68 -11.64 16.31 -6.59
C GLN A 68 -12.27 17.34 -5.66
N MET A 69 -11.89 17.32 -4.37
CA MET A 69 -12.31 18.34 -3.42
C MET A 69 -11.85 19.74 -3.85
N MET A 70 -10.58 19.92 -4.22
CA MET A 70 -10.04 21.20 -4.68
C MET A 70 -10.74 21.70 -5.95
N ASN A 71 -10.98 20.81 -6.92
CA ASN A 71 -11.69 21.15 -8.15
C ASN A 71 -13.12 21.63 -7.88
N ALA A 72 -13.83 20.97 -6.97
CA ALA A 72 -15.19 21.36 -6.61
C ALA A 72 -15.25 22.69 -5.85
N ILE A 73 -14.27 22.96 -4.98
CA ILE A 73 -14.13 24.24 -4.29
C ILE A 73 -13.87 25.37 -5.31
N ALA A 74 -12.93 25.15 -6.24
CA ALA A 74 -12.58 26.12 -7.26
C ALA A 74 -13.71 26.39 -8.27
N GLY A 75 -14.48 25.35 -8.62
CA GLY A 75 -15.59 25.41 -9.56
C GLY A 75 -16.95 25.76 -8.95
N ALA A 76 -17.04 25.95 -7.63
CA ALA A 76 -18.29 26.12 -6.88
C ALA A 76 -19.33 24.99 -7.10
N SER A 77 -18.88 23.79 -7.44
CA SER A 77 -19.72 22.65 -7.82
C SER A 77 -19.93 21.68 -6.66
N TRP A 78 -20.50 22.17 -5.56
CA TRP A 78 -20.71 21.40 -4.32
C TRP A 78 -21.61 20.17 -4.47
N GLN A 79 -22.55 20.22 -5.42
CA GLN A 79 -23.44 19.10 -5.75
C GLN A 79 -22.65 17.90 -6.28
N GLU A 80 -21.54 18.14 -6.98
CA GLU A 80 -20.71 17.07 -7.53
C GLU A 80 -19.99 16.31 -6.40
N LEU A 81 -19.57 17.00 -5.33
CA LEU A 81 -19.00 16.34 -4.14
C LEU A 81 -19.99 15.40 -3.46
N GLY A 82 -21.28 15.75 -3.46
CA GLY A 82 -22.33 14.87 -2.93
C GLY A 82 -22.44 13.55 -3.68
N ARG A 83 -22.12 13.55 -4.99
CA ARG A 83 -22.16 12.34 -5.83
C ARG A 83 -20.93 11.44 -5.64
N LEU A 84 -19.84 12.00 -5.12
CA LEU A 84 -18.62 11.26 -4.80
C LEU A 84 -18.75 10.43 -3.52
N GLU A 85 -19.66 10.79 -2.61
CA GLU A 85 -19.90 10.05 -1.39
C GLU A 85 -20.33 8.61 -1.69
N ASN A 86 -19.70 7.64 -1.02
CA ASN A 86 -19.89 6.20 -1.26
C ASN A 86 -19.68 5.75 -2.73
N SER A 87 -19.11 6.59 -3.58
CA SER A 87 -18.75 6.20 -4.95
C SER A 87 -17.43 5.43 -4.97
N ASN A 88 -17.20 4.72 -6.06
CA ASN A 88 -16.01 3.91 -6.26
C ASN A 88 -14.75 4.80 -6.41
N PRO A 89 -13.81 4.79 -5.43
CA PRO A 89 -12.63 5.66 -5.47
C PRO A 89 -11.67 5.36 -6.62
N MET A 90 -11.72 4.15 -7.19
CA MET A 90 -10.88 3.77 -8.32
C MET A 90 -11.22 4.57 -9.59
N ASN A 91 -12.45 5.09 -9.69
CA ASN A 91 -12.87 5.96 -10.80
C ASN A 91 -12.18 7.34 -10.78
N LEU A 92 -11.50 7.69 -9.67
CA LEU A 92 -10.77 8.94 -9.55
C LEU A 92 -9.32 8.83 -10.05
N LEU A 93 -8.85 7.61 -10.31
CA LEU A 93 -7.52 7.35 -10.84
C LEU A 93 -7.54 7.40 -12.37
N LEU A 94 -6.44 7.85 -12.96
CA LEU A 94 -6.27 7.86 -14.42
C LEU A 94 -6.21 6.43 -14.98
N GLU A 95 -5.55 5.53 -14.26
CA GLU A 95 -5.45 4.11 -14.57
C GLU A 95 -5.69 3.32 -13.27
N THR A 96 -6.57 2.33 -13.33
CA THR A 96 -6.83 1.46 -12.19
C THR A 96 -5.64 0.52 -11.96
N PRO A 97 -5.24 0.26 -10.70
CA PRO A 97 -4.18 -0.71 -10.41
C PRO A 97 -4.45 -2.07 -11.04
N THR A 98 -3.41 -2.77 -11.50
CA THR A 98 -3.53 -4.08 -12.16
C THR A 98 -4.20 -5.15 -11.29
N ASN A 99 -4.15 -4.98 -9.96
CA ASN A 99 -4.78 -5.88 -9.00
C ASN A 99 -6.19 -5.43 -8.57
N TYR A 100 -6.79 -4.45 -9.26
CA TYR A 100 -8.20 -4.12 -9.11
C TYR A 100 -9.07 -5.08 -9.95
N VAL A 101 -9.91 -5.86 -9.28
CA VAL A 101 -10.70 -6.92 -9.93
C VAL A 101 -12.12 -6.49 -10.31
N GLY A 102 -12.50 -5.26 -9.98
CA GLY A 102 -13.76 -4.64 -10.41
C GLY A 102 -14.74 -4.34 -9.26
N GLU A 103 -16.00 -4.20 -9.65
CA GLU A 103 -17.10 -3.76 -8.80
C GLU A 103 -18.16 -4.86 -8.68
N PHE A 104 -18.56 -5.17 -7.44
CA PHE A 104 -19.45 -6.28 -7.12
C PHE A 104 -20.45 -5.85 -6.04
N ALA A 105 -21.73 -6.20 -6.21
CA ALA A 105 -22.76 -5.91 -5.22
C ALA A 105 -22.78 -6.96 -4.09
N LEU A 106 -22.46 -8.21 -4.39
CA LEU A 106 -22.39 -9.30 -3.41
C LEU A 106 -21.23 -10.21 -3.80
N VAL A 107 -20.36 -10.53 -2.85
CA VAL A 107 -19.21 -11.40 -3.10
C VAL A 107 -18.92 -12.27 -1.88
N ASP A 108 -18.49 -13.51 -2.13
CA ASP A 108 -17.84 -14.33 -1.12
C ASP A 108 -16.34 -13.99 -1.10
N GLU A 109 -15.91 -13.19 -0.13
CA GLU A 109 -14.52 -12.76 0.04
C GLU A 109 -13.52 -13.92 0.14
N ILE A 110 -13.95 -15.10 0.59
CA ILE A 110 -13.08 -16.27 0.71
C ILE A 110 -12.68 -16.79 -0.68
N SER A 111 -13.61 -16.70 -1.65
CA SER A 111 -13.41 -17.15 -3.02
C SER A 111 -12.61 -16.16 -3.88
N MET A 112 -12.43 -14.93 -3.40
CA MET A 112 -11.78 -13.87 -4.16
C MET A 112 -10.24 -14.00 -4.15
N PRO A 113 -9.57 -13.59 -5.25
CA PRO A 113 -8.11 -13.56 -5.29
C PRO A 113 -7.56 -12.68 -4.16
N ARG A 114 -6.55 -13.15 -3.44
CA ARG A 114 -5.83 -12.32 -2.46
C ARG A 114 -4.92 -11.32 -3.16
N ARG A 115 -4.48 -10.29 -2.42
CA ARG A 115 -3.75 -9.12 -2.93
C ARG A 115 -4.51 -8.30 -3.97
N SER A 116 -5.84 -8.34 -3.88
CA SER A 116 -6.71 -7.67 -4.84
C SER A 116 -7.50 -6.55 -4.19
N TRP A 117 -7.87 -5.57 -5.00
CA TRP A 117 -8.83 -4.54 -4.68
C TRP A 117 -10.15 -4.85 -5.38
N TYR A 118 -11.26 -4.68 -4.70
CA TYR A 118 -12.58 -4.66 -5.34
C TYR A 118 -13.45 -3.58 -4.69
N PHE A 119 -14.46 -3.14 -5.41
CA PHE A 119 -15.45 -2.22 -4.87
C PHE A 119 -16.73 -2.98 -4.54
N ASP A 120 -17.14 -2.93 -3.27
CA ASP A 120 -18.42 -3.39 -2.78
C ASP A 120 -19.45 -2.28 -3.05
N SER A 121 -20.21 -2.43 -4.13
CA SER A 121 -21.20 -1.43 -4.56
C SER A 121 -22.48 -1.46 -3.72
N PHE A 122 -22.71 -2.51 -2.95
CA PHE A 122 -23.84 -2.57 -2.04
C PHE A 122 -23.59 -1.72 -0.80
N ASN A 123 -22.38 -1.77 -0.24
CA ASN A 123 -22.01 -0.99 0.94
C ASN A 123 -21.34 0.35 0.61
N GLY A 124 -20.98 0.60 -0.65
CA GLY A 124 -20.25 1.80 -1.07
C GLY A 124 -18.81 1.82 -0.56
N GLN A 125 -18.15 0.66 -0.53
CA GLN A 125 -16.85 0.48 0.12
C GLN A 125 -15.82 -0.07 -0.84
N LEU A 126 -14.63 0.53 -0.86
CA LEU A 126 -13.47 -0.06 -1.49
C LEU A 126 -12.81 -1.03 -0.51
N VAL A 127 -12.58 -2.26 -0.95
CA VAL A 127 -12.07 -3.35 -0.12
C VAL A 127 -10.74 -3.85 -0.69
N TYR A 128 -9.74 -3.96 0.17
CA TYR A 128 -8.48 -4.64 -0.13
C TYR A 128 -8.42 -5.98 0.60
N LEU A 129 -8.14 -7.06 -0.14
CA LEU A 129 -7.98 -8.41 0.42
C LEU A 129 -6.49 -8.72 0.62
N ALA A 130 -6.04 -8.72 1.87
CA ALA A 130 -4.65 -9.02 2.20
C ALA A 130 -4.36 -10.53 2.05
N ASN A 131 -3.18 -10.87 1.52
CA ASN A 131 -2.68 -12.25 1.54
C ASN A 131 -1.87 -12.54 2.80
N ASP A 132 -1.00 -11.61 3.20
CA ASP A 132 -0.21 -11.71 4.43
C ASP A 132 -0.78 -10.79 5.51
N ASN A 133 -1.48 -11.37 6.48
CA ASN A 133 -2.11 -10.64 7.58
C ASN A 133 -1.35 -10.75 8.91
N ARG A 134 -0.15 -11.35 8.93
CA ARG A 134 0.61 -11.61 10.17
C ARG A 134 0.95 -10.33 10.95
N TYR A 135 1.09 -9.22 10.23
CA TYR A 135 1.41 -7.90 10.78
C TYR A 135 0.31 -6.86 10.50
N LEU A 136 -0.88 -7.32 10.11
CA LEU A 136 -2.03 -6.47 9.82
C LEU A 136 -3.06 -6.64 10.94
N PHE A 137 -3.12 -5.65 11.82
CA PHE A 137 -3.98 -5.67 13.01
C PHE A 137 -5.13 -4.68 12.88
N SER A 138 -6.24 -4.99 13.55
CA SER A 138 -7.32 -4.04 13.78
C SER A 138 -6.82 -2.90 14.67
N ALA A 139 -6.98 -1.66 14.24
CA ALA A 139 -6.78 -0.51 15.13
C ALA A 139 -7.99 -0.26 16.05
N LEU A 140 -9.09 -0.99 15.83
CA LEU A 140 -10.24 -1.01 16.71
C LEU A 140 -10.07 -2.09 17.78
N GLY A 141 -10.23 -1.73 19.06
CA GLY A 141 -10.14 -2.65 20.20
C GLY A 141 -8.75 -2.70 20.84
N ASP A 142 -8.30 -3.90 21.20
CA ASP A 142 -7.04 -4.14 21.92
C ASP A 142 -5.79 -4.18 21.01
N GLY A 143 -5.97 -4.06 19.69
CA GLY A 143 -4.87 -4.10 18.73
C GLY A 143 -4.30 -5.50 18.45
N SER A 144 -4.92 -6.57 18.95
CA SER A 144 -4.40 -7.95 18.86
C SER A 144 -5.02 -8.77 17.72
N SER A 145 -6.23 -8.41 17.29
CA SER A 145 -6.94 -9.13 16.23
C SER A 145 -6.37 -8.82 14.85
N THR A 146 -6.04 -9.85 14.07
CA THR A 146 -5.58 -9.68 12.68
C THR A 146 -6.75 -9.44 11.73
N LEU A 147 -6.53 -8.64 10.68
CA LEU A 147 -7.52 -8.40 9.63
C LEU A 147 -7.17 -9.17 8.37
N SER A 148 -8.17 -9.68 7.66
CA SER A 148 -7.98 -10.28 6.33
C SER A 148 -8.38 -9.34 5.19
N SER A 149 -9.08 -8.25 5.51
CA SER A 149 -9.46 -7.20 4.57
C SER A 149 -9.42 -5.82 5.23
N ILE A 150 -9.15 -4.79 4.42
CA ILE A 150 -9.15 -3.38 4.82
C ILE A 150 -10.18 -2.66 3.97
N ARG A 151 -11.01 -1.82 4.59
CA ARG A 151 -12.14 -1.17 3.93
C ARG A 151 -12.04 0.34 4.01
N PHE A 152 -12.36 0.98 2.90
CA PHE A 152 -12.40 2.42 2.76
C PHE A 152 -13.72 2.88 2.17
N ARG A 153 -14.11 4.12 2.43
CA ARG A 153 -15.21 4.79 1.72
C ARG A 153 -14.86 6.26 1.49
N ILE A 154 -15.47 6.87 0.49
CA ILE A 154 -15.46 8.33 0.37
C ILE A 154 -16.58 8.87 1.24
N ALA A 155 -16.24 9.71 2.21
CA ALA A 155 -17.18 10.30 3.16
C ALA A 155 -17.02 11.82 3.25
N MET A 156 -18.12 12.53 3.51
CA MET A 156 -18.10 13.93 3.89
C MET A 156 -17.88 14.07 5.40
N ARG A 157 -16.82 14.77 5.81
CA ARG A 157 -16.54 15.07 7.22
C ARG A 157 -17.03 16.47 7.59
N TYR A 158 -17.62 16.57 8.78
CA TYR A 158 -18.03 17.82 9.41
C TYR A 158 -17.34 17.91 10.79
N ALA A 159 -16.92 19.10 11.20
CA ALA A 159 -15.96 19.36 12.28
C ALA A 159 -16.46 19.10 13.72
N ASP A 160 -17.54 18.34 13.90
CA ASP A 160 -18.11 18.07 15.23
C ASP A 160 -18.16 16.55 15.57
N GLU A 161 -17.41 15.70 14.87
CA GLU A 161 -17.26 14.28 15.19
C GLU A 161 -15.80 13.95 15.55
N GLU A 162 -15.37 14.32 16.76
CA GLU A 162 -14.27 13.64 17.44
C GLU A 162 -14.83 12.60 18.42
N PRO A 163 -14.43 11.34 18.24
CA PRO A 163 -13.78 10.67 19.35
C PRO A 163 -12.47 10.01 18.88
N GLY A 164 -11.34 10.61 19.27
CA GLY A 164 -10.20 9.83 19.76
C GLY A 164 -8.99 9.55 18.86
N GLN A 165 -8.83 10.13 17.67
CA GLN A 165 -7.61 9.89 16.88
C GLN A 165 -7.09 11.13 16.15
N ALA A 166 -5.84 11.51 16.45
CA ALA A 166 -5.15 12.65 15.84
C ALA A 166 -5.13 12.56 14.30
N PRO A 167 -5.35 13.68 13.59
CA PRO A 167 -5.43 13.69 12.13
C PRO A 167 -4.06 13.36 11.50
N GLN A 168 -3.98 12.19 10.84
CA GLN A 168 -2.91 11.86 9.89
C GLN A 168 -3.31 12.15 8.43
N GLY A 169 -4.25 13.08 8.24
CA GLY A 169 -4.49 13.72 6.94
C GLY A 169 -3.83 15.09 6.93
N LEU A 170 -3.28 15.51 5.79
CA LEU A 170 -3.00 16.92 5.54
C LEU A 170 -4.35 17.65 5.55
N GLY A 171 -4.80 18.04 6.74
CA GLY A 171 -5.97 18.88 6.94
C GLY A 171 -5.67 20.24 6.35
N ILE A 172 -6.01 20.41 5.08
CA ILE A 172 -5.94 21.71 4.45
C ILE A 172 -7.26 22.39 4.76
N ASP A 173 -7.24 23.31 5.73
CA ASP A 173 -8.35 24.18 6.00
C ASP A 173 -8.74 24.92 4.71
N ALA A 174 -9.94 24.68 4.18
CA ALA A 174 -10.44 25.37 2.99
C ALA A 174 -10.42 26.90 3.17
N ASN A 175 -10.60 27.37 4.40
CA ASN A 175 -10.52 28.78 4.78
C ASN A 175 -9.09 29.36 4.67
N THR A 176 -8.06 28.53 4.90
CA THR A 176 -6.64 28.92 4.83
C THR A 176 -6.11 28.94 3.40
N VAL A 177 -6.67 28.11 2.50
CA VAL A 177 -6.22 28.05 1.09
C VAL A 177 -6.99 28.99 0.17
N THR A 178 -8.25 29.29 0.46
CA THR A 178 -9.08 30.12 -0.44
C THR A 178 -9.17 31.59 -0.02
N GLY A 179 -8.83 31.93 1.23
CA GLY A 179 -9.01 33.29 1.77
C GLY A 179 -10.48 33.75 1.84
N LEU A 180 -11.44 32.86 1.60
CA LEU A 180 -12.86 33.15 1.60
C LEU A 180 -13.39 33.09 3.03
N ASN A 181 -13.60 34.26 3.64
CA ASN A 181 -14.28 34.36 4.93
C ASN A 181 -15.69 33.72 4.85
N SER A 182 -16.10 33.03 5.91
CA SER A 182 -17.39 32.34 6.06
C SER A 182 -18.63 33.23 5.85
N SER A 183 -18.45 34.55 5.76
CA SER A 183 -19.47 35.51 5.35
C SER A 183 -19.89 35.40 3.88
N ALA A 184 -19.01 34.95 2.97
CA ALA A 184 -19.38 34.76 1.56
C ALA A 184 -20.30 33.53 1.35
N LEU A 185 -20.24 32.55 2.26
CA LEU A 185 -21.12 31.38 2.30
C LEU A 185 -22.50 31.69 2.91
N ARG A 186 -22.70 32.87 3.51
CA ARG A 186 -23.95 33.27 4.20
C ARG A 186 -25.03 33.83 3.25
N GLY A 187 -24.74 33.93 1.95
CA GLY A 187 -25.65 34.54 0.97
C GLY A 187 -26.79 33.65 0.47
N ALA A 188 -26.80 32.36 0.81
CA ALA A 188 -27.79 31.40 0.31
C ALA A 188 -28.94 31.09 1.31
N ASP A 189 -28.89 31.63 2.52
CA ASP A 189 -29.92 31.39 3.55
C ASP A 189 -30.95 32.53 3.58
N ARG A 190 -31.92 32.48 2.66
CA ARG A 190 -33.23 33.07 2.93
C ARG A 190 -34.18 31.97 3.41
N GLU A 191 -34.54 32.12 4.69
CA GLU A 191 -35.70 31.53 5.39
C GLU A 191 -35.71 30.01 5.59
N GLY A 192 -35.24 29.60 6.79
CA GLY A 192 -35.98 28.63 7.60
C GLY A 192 -35.34 27.27 7.85
N SER A 193 -34.31 27.17 8.69
CA SER A 193 -34.14 26.05 9.65
C SER A 193 -32.94 26.23 10.59
N PRO A 194 -32.96 25.65 11.80
CA PRO A 194 -31.98 25.90 12.84
C PRO A 194 -30.69 25.10 12.59
N SER A 195 -29.75 25.66 11.83
CA SER A 195 -28.43 25.06 11.65
C SER A 195 -27.55 25.33 12.88
N SER A 196 -27.49 24.35 13.78
CA SER A 196 -26.32 24.19 14.66
C SER A 196 -25.08 24.12 13.75
N GLY A 197 -24.13 25.05 13.97
CA GLY A 197 -23.05 25.40 13.05
C GLY A 197 -21.98 24.34 12.87
N ARG A 198 -22.33 23.21 12.22
CA ARG A 198 -21.38 22.18 11.79
C ARG A 198 -20.47 22.75 10.72
N LYS A 199 -19.20 22.98 11.04
CA LYS A 199 -18.21 23.43 10.05
C LYS A 199 -17.85 22.25 9.15
N TRP A 200 -18.23 22.29 7.88
CA TRP A 200 -17.78 21.28 6.91
C TRP A 200 -16.26 21.23 6.85
N GLN A 201 -15.67 20.04 6.90
CA GLN A 201 -14.23 19.83 7.04
C GLN A 201 -13.59 19.23 5.78
N GLY A 202 -14.36 18.53 4.94
CA GLY A 202 -13.88 18.08 3.64
C GLY A 202 -14.52 16.78 3.13
N LEU A 203 -14.12 16.41 1.92
CA LEU A 203 -14.29 15.06 1.38
C LEU A 203 -13.02 14.26 1.71
N VAL A 204 -13.16 13.08 2.35
CA VAL A 204 -12.02 12.25 2.75
C VAL A 204 -12.21 10.80 2.33
N LEU A 205 -11.09 10.10 2.14
CA LEU A 205 -11.06 8.65 2.09
C LEU A 205 -11.01 8.13 3.55
N GLU A 206 -12.16 7.76 4.07
CA GLU A 206 -12.32 7.24 5.42
C GLU A 206 -11.96 5.76 5.51
N GLU A 207 -11.29 5.38 6.59
CA GLU A 207 -10.99 3.99 6.94
C GLU A 207 -12.18 3.39 7.69
N VAL A 208 -13.00 2.60 6.99
CA VAL A 208 -14.16 1.90 7.56
C VAL A 208 -13.70 0.79 8.51
N THR A 209 -12.56 0.19 8.20
CA THR A 209 -11.88 -0.76 9.07
C THR A 209 -10.52 -0.17 9.45
N PRO A 210 -10.44 0.61 10.54
CA PRO A 210 -9.18 1.16 11.02
C PRO A 210 -8.16 0.03 11.23
N TYR A 211 -6.95 0.22 10.72
CA TYR A 211 -5.93 -0.83 10.71
C TYR A 211 -4.57 -0.30 11.16
N ASN A 212 -3.75 -1.21 11.68
CA ASN A 212 -2.33 -1.00 11.92
C ASN A 212 -1.55 -2.08 11.17
N TRP A 213 -0.88 -1.68 10.08
CA TRP A 213 -0.03 -2.58 9.32
C TRP A 213 1.44 -2.36 9.67
N GLN A 214 1.93 -3.17 10.61
CA GLN A 214 3.30 -3.12 11.13
C GLN A 214 4.29 -3.66 10.09
N ARG A 215 5.52 -3.14 10.14
CA ARG A 215 6.64 -3.69 9.37
C ARG A 215 7.10 -4.98 10.04
N SER A 216 7.45 -6.01 9.27
CA SER A 216 8.15 -7.16 9.82
C SER A 216 9.50 -6.68 10.36
N GLU A 217 9.66 -6.63 11.68
CA GLU A 217 10.95 -6.32 12.28
C GLU A 217 11.93 -7.41 11.83
N ILE A 218 12.94 -7.01 11.06
CA ILE A 218 14.06 -7.90 10.76
C ILE A 218 14.78 -8.02 12.10
N GLU A 219 14.51 -9.09 12.86
CA GLU A 219 15.36 -9.47 13.98
C GLU A 219 16.79 -9.62 13.44
N LEU A 220 17.59 -8.57 13.63
CA LEU A 220 19.03 -8.65 13.43
C LEU A 220 19.52 -9.63 14.49
N PRO A 221 20.22 -10.72 14.13
CA PRO A 221 20.83 -11.58 15.13
C PRO A 221 21.75 -10.70 15.97
N ASN A 222 21.41 -10.58 17.26
CA ASN A 222 22.11 -9.75 18.23
C ASN A 222 23.63 -9.94 18.10
N GLY A 223 24.27 -8.96 17.45
CA GLY A 223 25.71 -8.83 17.44
C GLY A 223 26.14 -8.51 18.86
N VAL A 224 26.74 -9.51 19.50
CA VAL A 224 27.29 -9.48 20.85
C VAL A 224 27.95 -8.13 21.13
N ALA A 225 27.43 -7.40 22.11
CA ALA A 225 28.12 -6.29 22.74
C ALA A 225 29.48 -6.80 23.22
N SER A 226 30.54 -6.39 22.53
CA SER A 226 31.90 -6.60 22.97
C SER A 226 32.34 -5.33 23.68
N ARG A 227 32.48 -5.52 25.00
CA ARG A 227 33.08 -4.69 26.05
C ARG A 227 33.91 -3.48 25.63
#